data_AF-A0A0K0F541-F1
#
_entry.id   AF-A0A0K0F541-F1
#
_cell.length_a   1.000
_cell.length_b   1.000
_cell.length_c   1.000
_cell.angle_alpha   90.00
_cell.angle_beta   90.00
_cell.angle_gamma   90.00
#
_symmetry.space_group_name_H-M   'P 1'
#
loop_
_entity.id
_entity.type
_entity.pdbx_description
1 polymer ?
#
loop_
_entity_poly.entity_id
_entity_poly.type
_entity_poly.pdbx_seq_one_letter_code
_entity_poly.pdbx_strand_id
1 'polypeptide(L)'
;MGPQTIDYILLALKVVSIIFYFLVMWFLYHKSFKEDGDSTKPFYASFIINGFVDSFNILMMTFLLDVSSWGWFYDYFKYNEFFHRWSPVFSYLPIFWSEMGNFVITFNRFVALNFPMIYKCYWNWKVFIAFLIIQFSLPLIIYYYLIVEKTKLNYLEESNTYSLSMARSEISQRNNITATVFTSIIFTLTLIMCIFNVVKFTKIVNNKHEKKTVLPFILYCSFICFSMFFLCAAYAIKMIGTIIKSENVRAHAQSYVTSSMLCMTIIHPYLLLLINKRLRQKFLVFYLGFGKNNILPSTNVHTKRNGAISVIK
;
A
#
# COMPACT_ATOMS: atom_id res chain seq x y z
N MET A 1 -30.45 -11.23 -0.27
CA MET A 1 -29.95 -10.05 -1.00
C MET A 1 -28.76 -10.45 -1.82
N GLY A 2 -28.48 -9.75 -2.92
CA GLY A 2 -27.36 -10.06 -3.78
C GLY A 2 -26.53 -8.81 -4.06
N PRO A 3 -25.25 -8.99 -4.41
CA PRO A 3 -24.41 -7.89 -4.89
C PRO A 3 -25.06 -7.18 -6.08
N GLN A 4 -24.87 -5.86 -6.14
CA GLN A 4 -25.27 -5.05 -7.29
C GLN A 4 -24.27 -5.23 -8.44
N THR A 5 -24.64 -4.82 -9.66
CA THR A 5 -23.75 -4.90 -10.84
C THR A 5 -22.40 -4.21 -10.59
N ILE A 6 -22.40 -3.08 -9.89
CA ILE A 6 -21.17 -2.35 -9.55
C ILE A 6 -20.24 -3.16 -8.62
N ASP A 7 -20.81 -3.95 -7.72
CA ASP A 7 -20.05 -4.79 -6.79
C ASP A 7 -19.29 -5.88 -7.53
N TYR A 8 -19.92 -6.50 -8.54
CA TYR A 8 -19.26 -7.48 -9.40
C TYR A 8 -18.11 -6.88 -10.21
N ILE A 9 -18.29 -5.65 -10.73
CA ILE A 9 -17.24 -4.94 -11.45
C ILE A 9 -16.05 -4.64 -10.52
N LEU A 10 -16.32 -4.16 -9.30
CA LEU A 10 -15.28 -3.89 -8.30
C LEU A 10 -14.57 -5.16 -7.84
N LEU A 11 -15.30 -6.27 -7.68
CA LEU A 11 -14.73 -7.56 -7.34
C LEU A 11 -13.82 -8.08 -8.46
N ALA A 12 -14.25 -8.00 -9.72
CA ALA A 12 -13.42 -8.36 -10.87
C ALA A 12 -12.15 -7.51 -10.93
N LEU A 13 -12.26 -6.20 -10.70
CA LEU A 13 -11.11 -5.29 -10.64
C LEU A 13 -10.14 -5.68 -9.51
N LYS A 14 -10.64 -6.01 -8.31
CA LYS A 14 -9.83 -6.50 -7.18
C LYS A 14 -9.06 -7.76 -7.54
N VAL A 15 -9.73 -8.76 -8.10
CA VAL A 15 -9.12 -10.04 -8.48
C VAL A 15 -8.04 -9.85 -9.54
N VAL A 16 -8.35 -9.14 -10.63
CA VAL A 16 -7.38 -8.84 -11.69
C VAL A 16 -6.16 -8.11 -11.15
N SER A 17 -6.38 -7.17 -10.23
CA SER A 17 -5.30 -6.37 -9.65
C SER A 17 -4.41 -7.19 -8.71
N ILE A 18 -4.98 -8.08 -7.91
CA ILE A 18 -4.21 -9.02 -7.08
C ILE A 18 -3.34 -9.91 -7.98
N ILE A 19 -3.92 -10.49 -9.05
CA ILE A 19 -3.18 -11.32 -10.01
C ILE A 19 -2.02 -10.52 -10.61
N PHE A 20 -2.27 -9.30 -11.07
CA PHE A 20 -1.24 -8.43 -11.62
C PHE A 20 -0.14 -8.12 -10.60
N TYR A 21 -0.50 -7.83 -9.35
CA TYR A 21 0.46 -7.58 -8.27
C TYR A 21 1.37 -8.78 -8.06
N PHE A 22 0.80 -10.00 -8.01
CA PHE A 22 1.58 -11.25 -7.91
C PHE A 22 2.53 -11.45 -9.09
N LEU A 23 2.09 -11.16 -10.32
CA LEU A 23 2.97 -11.22 -11.50
C LEU A 23 4.16 -10.27 -11.38
N VAL A 24 3.94 -9.04 -10.89
CA VAL A 24 5.01 -8.07 -10.67
C VAL A 24 5.96 -8.53 -9.56
N MET A 25 5.42 -9.02 -8.44
CA MET A 25 6.23 -9.55 -7.33
C MET A 25 7.09 -10.74 -7.76
N TRP A 26 6.51 -11.69 -8.49
CA TRP A 26 7.22 -12.87 -9.00
C TRP A 26 8.36 -12.48 -9.94
N PHE A 27 8.11 -11.52 -10.84
CA PHE A 27 9.14 -10.99 -11.72
C PHE A 27 10.26 -10.29 -10.94
N LEU A 28 9.92 -9.43 -9.96
CA LEU A 28 10.90 -8.73 -9.15
C LEU A 28 11.73 -9.69 -8.30
N TYR A 29 11.12 -10.74 -7.77
CA TYR A 29 11.82 -11.81 -7.07
C TYR A 29 12.88 -12.44 -7.98
N HIS A 30 12.49 -12.94 -9.16
CA HIS A 30 13.45 -13.56 -10.06
C HIS A 30 14.58 -12.63 -10.53
N LYS A 31 14.27 -11.35 -10.73
CA LYS A 31 15.26 -10.37 -11.18
C LYS A 31 16.21 -9.93 -10.07
N SER A 32 15.68 -9.58 -8.90
CA SER A 32 16.43 -9.06 -7.74
C SER A 32 17.49 -10.04 -7.25
N PHE A 33 17.20 -11.34 -7.30
CA PHE A 33 18.13 -12.38 -6.85
C PHE A 33 19.20 -12.78 -7.89
N LYS A 34 19.10 -12.32 -9.16
CA LYS A 34 20.03 -12.72 -10.23
C LYS A 34 20.93 -11.62 -10.80
N GLU A 35 20.53 -10.34 -10.79
CA GLU A 35 21.20 -9.33 -11.63
C GLU A 35 21.56 -7.99 -10.95
N ASP A 36 20.92 -7.60 -9.84
CA ASP A 36 21.04 -6.24 -9.30
C ASP A 36 21.98 -6.17 -8.07
N GLY A 37 22.77 -5.08 -7.97
CA GLY A 37 23.75 -4.87 -6.89
C GLY A 37 23.10 -4.76 -5.49
N ASP A 38 23.88 -5.07 -4.44
CA ASP A 38 23.40 -5.25 -3.05
C ASP A 38 22.55 -4.10 -2.50
N SER A 39 22.77 -2.86 -2.94
CA SER A 39 22.04 -1.68 -2.43
C SER A 39 20.58 -1.57 -2.88
N THR A 40 20.16 -2.32 -3.91
CA THR A 40 18.78 -2.29 -4.45
C THR A 40 17.90 -3.43 -3.94
N LYS A 41 18.51 -4.50 -3.40
CA LYS A 41 17.79 -5.65 -2.85
C LYS A 41 16.80 -5.29 -1.74
N PRO A 42 17.12 -4.40 -0.78
CA PRO A 42 16.16 -4.02 0.27
C PRO A 42 14.90 -3.36 -0.27
N PHE A 43 15.02 -2.53 -1.32
CA PHE A 43 13.86 -1.88 -1.94
C PHE A 43 12.92 -2.90 -2.58
N TYR A 44 13.46 -3.86 -3.34
CA TYR A 44 12.64 -4.92 -3.94
C TYR A 44 12.01 -5.83 -2.88
N ALA A 45 12.74 -6.13 -1.80
CA ALA A 45 12.18 -6.87 -0.67
C ALA A 45 11.02 -6.12 0.01
N SER A 46 11.18 -4.82 0.30
CA SER A 46 10.09 -3.97 0.81
C SER A 46 8.88 -4.00 -0.10
N PHE A 47 9.08 -3.90 -1.42
CA PHE A 47 8.00 -3.89 -2.39
C PHE A 47 7.24 -5.23 -2.41
N ILE A 48 7.96 -6.36 -2.40
CA ILE A 48 7.34 -7.69 -2.38
C ILE A 48 6.56 -7.91 -1.09
N ILE A 49 7.15 -7.59 0.06
CA ILE A 49 6.48 -7.77 1.36
C ILE A 49 5.24 -6.89 1.44
N ASN A 50 5.32 -5.63 0.99
CA ASN A 50 4.17 -4.75 0.93
C ASN A 50 3.09 -5.28 -0.02
N GLY A 51 3.47 -5.86 -1.16
CA GLY A 51 2.51 -6.47 -2.08
C GLY A 51 1.75 -7.66 -1.48
N PHE A 52 2.40 -8.46 -0.62
CA PHE A 52 1.70 -9.48 0.18
C PHE A 52 0.73 -8.87 1.18
N VAL A 53 1.15 -7.83 1.91
CA VAL A 53 0.29 -7.13 2.88
C VAL A 53 -0.91 -6.48 2.20
N ASP A 54 -0.70 -5.82 1.07
CA ASP A 54 -1.74 -5.19 0.25
C ASP A 54 -2.73 -6.23 -0.28
N SER A 55 -2.24 -7.35 -0.79
CA SER A 55 -3.08 -8.46 -1.28
C SER A 55 -3.90 -9.08 -0.14
N PHE A 56 -3.28 -9.29 1.02
CA PHE A 56 -3.94 -9.78 2.21
C PHE A 56 -5.03 -8.80 2.69
N ASN A 57 -4.75 -7.50 2.68
CA ASN A 57 -5.71 -6.47 3.02
C ASN A 57 -6.91 -6.45 2.07
N ILE A 58 -6.70 -6.50 0.75
CA ILE A 58 -7.82 -6.55 -0.22
C ILE A 58 -8.68 -7.80 0.03
N LEU A 59 -8.05 -8.95 0.25
CA LEU A 59 -8.75 -10.21 0.51
C LEU A 59 -9.59 -10.13 1.79
N MET A 60 -9.00 -9.66 2.90
CA MET A 60 -9.69 -9.51 4.18
C MET A 60 -10.83 -8.50 4.11
N MET A 61 -10.62 -7.34 3.47
CA MET A 61 -11.66 -6.33 3.31
C MET A 61 -12.83 -6.85 2.46
N THR A 62 -12.53 -7.59 1.39
CA THR A 62 -13.56 -8.19 0.54
C THR A 62 -14.36 -9.24 1.31
N PHE A 63 -13.69 -10.14 2.03
CA PHE A 63 -14.36 -11.20 2.78
C PHE A 63 -15.15 -10.66 3.99
N LEU A 64 -14.58 -9.73 4.76
CA LEU A 64 -15.19 -9.24 5.99
C LEU A 64 -16.28 -8.20 5.75
N LEU A 65 -16.15 -7.36 4.71
CA LEU A 65 -17.06 -6.24 4.49
C LEU A 65 -17.98 -6.51 3.32
N ASP A 66 -17.44 -6.74 2.12
CA ASP A 66 -18.28 -6.87 0.92
C ASP A 66 -19.14 -8.14 0.96
N VAL A 67 -18.52 -9.30 1.17
CA VAL A 67 -19.23 -10.59 1.23
C VAL A 67 -20.27 -10.60 2.36
N SER A 68 -19.94 -10.01 3.51
CA SER A 68 -20.90 -9.87 4.62
C SER A 68 -22.07 -8.95 4.24
N SER A 69 -21.80 -7.82 3.56
CA SER A 69 -22.82 -6.86 3.17
C SER A 69 -23.81 -7.41 2.14
N TRP A 70 -23.34 -8.30 1.26
CA TRP A 70 -24.16 -9.02 0.29
C TRP A 70 -25.09 -10.06 0.94
N GLY A 71 -24.88 -10.38 2.22
CA GLY A 71 -25.62 -11.43 2.92
C GLY A 71 -25.21 -12.84 2.51
N TRP A 72 -24.09 -12.98 1.80
CA TRP A 72 -23.50 -14.30 1.52
C TRP A 72 -22.95 -14.88 2.82
N PHE A 73 -23.06 -16.20 2.99
CA PHE A 73 -22.62 -16.90 4.22
C PHE A 73 -23.24 -16.31 5.51
N TYR A 74 -24.50 -15.87 5.47
CA TYR A 74 -25.20 -15.25 6.60
C TYR A 74 -25.07 -16.06 7.91
N ASP A 75 -25.35 -17.36 7.86
CA ASP A 75 -25.31 -18.20 9.07
C ASP A 75 -23.91 -18.25 9.69
N TYR A 76 -22.87 -18.27 8.86
CA TYR A 76 -21.49 -18.21 9.32
C TYR A 76 -21.21 -16.85 10.00
N PHE A 77 -21.55 -15.74 9.36
CA PHE A 77 -21.30 -14.41 9.92
C PHE A 77 -22.18 -14.08 11.12
N LYS A 78 -23.34 -14.74 11.29
CA LYS A 78 -24.22 -14.51 12.43
C LYS A 78 -23.85 -15.36 13.63
N TYR A 79 -23.61 -16.65 13.44
CA TYR A 79 -23.54 -17.62 14.55
C TYR A 79 -22.12 -18.06 14.91
N ASN A 80 -21.11 -17.83 14.06
CA ASN A 80 -19.75 -18.27 14.35
C ASN A 80 -19.03 -17.33 15.34
N GLU A 81 -18.77 -17.82 16.56
CA GLU A 81 -18.12 -17.03 17.60
C GLU A 81 -16.64 -16.71 17.28
N PHE A 82 -15.91 -17.65 16.65
CA PHE A 82 -14.52 -17.43 16.25
C PHE A 82 -14.42 -16.31 15.23
N PHE A 83 -15.34 -16.27 14.27
CA PHE A 83 -15.44 -15.18 13.31
C PHE A 83 -15.60 -13.84 14.02
N HIS A 84 -16.58 -13.72 14.92
CA HIS A 84 -16.83 -12.46 15.64
C HIS A 84 -15.65 -12.01 16.50
N ARG A 85 -14.88 -12.95 17.04
CA ARG A 85 -13.68 -12.64 17.85
C ARG A 85 -12.50 -12.17 17.01
N TRP A 86 -12.28 -12.74 15.83
CA TRP A 86 -11.10 -12.45 15.02
C TRP A 86 -11.32 -11.40 13.94
N SER A 87 -12.56 -11.20 13.49
CA SER A 87 -12.91 -10.21 12.48
C SER A 87 -12.51 -8.76 12.83
N PRO A 88 -12.50 -8.28 14.11
CA PRO A 88 -12.03 -6.93 14.36
C PRO A 88 -10.51 -6.80 14.16
N VAL A 89 -9.74 -7.83 14.50
CA VAL A 89 -8.29 -7.88 14.27
C VAL A 89 -7.99 -7.84 12.77
N PHE A 90 -8.67 -8.70 11.99
CA PHE A 90 -8.47 -8.81 10.54
C PHE A 90 -9.08 -7.67 9.72
N SER A 91 -10.02 -6.90 10.27
CA SER A 91 -10.58 -5.72 9.58
C SER A 91 -9.77 -4.45 9.80
N TYR A 92 -9.04 -4.33 10.92
CA TYR A 92 -8.25 -3.14 11.24
C TYR A 92 -6.76 -3.32 10.92
N LEU A 93 -6.10 -4.38 11.42
CA LEU A 93 -4.64 -4.50 11.30
C LEU A 93 -4.12 -4.47 9.85
N PRO A 94 -4.72 -5.19 8.88
CA PRO A 94 -4.21 -5.20 7.50
C PRO A 94 -4.23 -3.81 6.83
N ILE A 95 -5.22 -2.97 7.17
CA ILE A 95 -5.31 -1.60 6.67
C ILE A 95 -4.07 -0.81 7.11
N PHE A 96 -3.79 -0.81 8.42
CA PHE A 96 -2.68 -0.04 8.98
C PHE A 96 -1.32 -0.64 8.65
N TRP A 97 -1.21 -1.96 8.46
CA TRP A 97 0.02 -2.57 7.94
C TRP A 97 0.31 -2.15 6.50
N SER A 98 -0.72 -2.06 5.65
CA SER A 98 -0.60 -1.56 4.27
C SER A 98 -0.25 -0.06 4.26
N GLU A 99 -0.90 0.74 5.11
CA GLU A 99 -0.60 2.17 5.27
C GLU A 99 0.84 2.41 5.73
N MET A 100 1.29 1.69 6.76
CA MET A 100 2.67 1.75 7.25
C MET A 100 3.68 1.29 6.20
N GLY A 101 3.35 0.28 5.41
CA GLY A 101 4.24 -0.19 4.34
C GLY A 101 4.41 0.85 3.23
N ASN A 102 3.35 1.54 2.85
CA ASN A 102 3.42 2.66 1.91
C ASN A 102 4.20 3.85 2.47
N PHE A 103 4.06 4.12 3.76
CA PHE A 103 4.89 5.10 4.47
C PHE A 103 6.37 4.71 4.42
N VAL A 104 6.73 3.46 4.75
CA VAL A 104 8.11 2.95 4.70
C VAL A 104 8.71 3.04 3.30
N ILE A 105 7.95 2.70 2.26
CA ILE A 105 8.39 2.82 0.85
C ILE A 105 8.64 4.30 0.48
N THR A 106 7.77 5.21 0.93
CA THR A 106 7.93 6.65 0.68
C THR A 106 9.14 7.20 1.42
N PHE A 107 9.33 6.81 2.68
CA PHE A 107 10.48 7.18 3.50
C PHE A 107 11.80 6.68 2.91
N ASN A 108 11.84 5.41 2.47
CA ASN A 108 13.00 4.85 1.78
C ASN A 108 13.43 5.71 0.58
N ARG A 109 12.48 6.10 -0.27
CA ARG A 109 12.75 6.98 -1.42
C ARG A 109 13.17 8.36 -1.01
N PHE A 110 12.56 8.90 0.04
CA PHE A 110 12.93 10.19 0.60
C PHE A 110 14.40 10.22 1.00
N VAL A 111 14.88 9.22 1.72
CA VAL A 111 16.29 9.10 2.09
C VAL A 111 17.16 8.90 0.86
N ALA A 112 16.75 8.04 -0.09
CA ALA A 112 17.52 7.76 -1.31
C ALA A 112 17.73 9.01 -2.19
N LEU A 113 16.71 9.86 -2.34
CA LEU A 113 16.76 11.04 -3.21
C LEU A 113 17.38 12.26 -2.53
N ASN A 114 17.02 12.51 -1.26
CA ASN A 114 17.45 13.71 -0.56
C ASN A 114 18.83 13.55 0.10
N PHE A 115 19.18 12.32 0.51
CA PHE A 115 20.41 12.00 1.24
C PHE A 115 21.14 10.77 0.66
N PRO A 116 21.59 10.82 -0.61
CA PRO A 116 22.15 9.65 -1.30
C PRO A 116 23.40 9.07 -0.64
N MET A 117 24.23 9.90 0.00
CA MET A 117 25.39 9.42 0.76
C MET A 117 24.99 8.65 2.01
N ILE A 118 24.00 9.15 2.76
CA ILE A 118 23.44 8.45 3.93
C ILE A 118 22.80 7.14 3.47
N TYR A 119 22.03 7.18 2.39
CA TYR A 119 21.41 5.99 1.83
C TYR A 119 22.44 4.92 1.47
N LYS A 120 23.51 5.29 0.77
CA LYS A 120 24.56 4.34 0.36
C LYS A 120 25.30 3.73 1.56
N CYS A 121 25.56 4.49 2.62
CA CYS A 121 26.34 4.01 3.76
C CYS A 121 25.50 3.27 4.81
N TYR A 122 24.28 3.74 5.07
CA TYR A 122 23.48 3.27 6.20
C TYR A 122 22.28 2.42 5.80
N TRP A 123 21.79 2.53 4.55
CA TRP A 123 20.63 1.76 4.11
C TRP A 123 21.00 0.31 3.76
N ASN A 124 21.13 -0.51 4.80
CA ASN A 124 21.46 -1.93 4.70
C ASN A 124 20.29 -2.82 5.13
N TRP A 125 20.49 -4.13 5.09
CA TRP A 125 19.47 -5.12 5.46
C TRP A 125 18.98 -4.99 6.91
N LYS A 126 19.84 -4.54 7.84
CA LYS A 126 19.45 -4.35 9.25
C LYS A 126 18.45 -3.20 9.40
N VAL A 127 18.70 -2.07 8.72
CA VAL A 127 17.77 -0.93 8.71
C VAL A 127 16.44 -1.33 8.07
N PHE A 128 16.48 -2.09 6.97
CA PHE A 128 15.28 -2.63 6.35
C PHE A 128 14.47 -3.53 7.31
N ILE A 129 15.11 -4.48 8.00
CA ILE A 129 14.44 -5.32 9.00
C ILE A 129 13.83 -4.46 10.12
N ALA A 130 14.53 -3.43 10.60
CA ALA A 130 13.99 -2.55 11.63
C ALA A 130 12.70 -1.84 11.17
N PHE A 131 12.66 -1.31 9.94
CA PHE A 131 11.44 -0.72 9.37
C PHE A 131 10.32 -1.74 9.20
N LEU A 132 10.65 -2.97 8.83
CA LEU A 132 9.67 -4.05 8.72
C LEU A 132 9.07 -4.41 10.09
N ILE A 133 9.91 -4.51 11.12
CA ILE A 133 9.43 -4.73 12.49
C ILE A 133 8.51 -3.58 12.91
N ILE A 134 8.87 -2.33 12.63
CA ILE A 134 8.04 -1.16 12.95
C ILE A 134 6.70 -1.20 12.19
N GLN A 135 6.72 -1.56 10.91
CA GLN A 135 5.52 -1.66 10.06
C GLN A 135 4.46 -2.59 10.68
N PHE A 136 4.88 -3.74 11.22
CA PHE A 136 3.95 -4.72 11.79
C PHE A 136 3.65 -4.48 13.27
N SER A 137 4.67 -4.15 14.06
CA SER A 137 4.53 -4.03 15.52
C SER A 137 3.76 -2.79 15.95
N LEU A 138 3.94 -1.65 15.27
CA LEU A 138 3.30 -0.40 15.68
C LEU A 138 1.76 -0.50 15.59
N PRO A 139 1.13 -0.93 14.47
CA PRO A 139 -0.31 -1.14 14.43
C PRO A 139 -0.78 -2.20 15.43
N LEU A 140 0.00 -3.26 15.65
CA LEU A 140 -0.34 -4.31 16.62
C LEU A 140 -0.38 -3.74 18.04
N ILE A 141 0.61 -2.95 18.44
CA ILE A 141 0.66 -2.28 19.76
C ILE A 141 -0.51 -1.31 19.91
N ILE A 142 -0.87 -0.57 18.86
CA ILE A 142 -1.97 0.40 18.93
C ILE A 142 -3.33 -0.32 19.07
N TYR A 143 -3.53 -1.42 18.34
CA TYR A 143 -4.79 -2.15 18.28
C TYR A 143 -4.82 -3.44 19.11
N TYR A 144 -3.90 -3.63 20.05
CA TYR A 144 -3.80 -4.86 20.84
C TYR A 144 -5.12 -5.21 21.57
N TYR A 145 -5.87 -4.18 21.97
CA TYR A 145 -7.15 -4.33 22.67
C TYR A 145 -8.19 -5.06 21.82
N LEU A 146 -8.07 -5.06 20.48
CA LEU A 146 -9.01 -5.76 19.59
C LEU A 146 -9.02 -7.28 19.77
N ILE A 147 -7.97 -7.87 20.34
CA ILE A 147 -7.85 -9.32 20.56
C ILE A 147 -8.91 -9.86 21.53
N VAL A 148 -9.41 -9.01 22.44
CA VAL A 148 -10.43 -9.36 23.43
C VAL A 148 -11.82 -8.84 23.05
N GLU A 149 -11.95 -8.17 21.91
CA GLU A 149 -13.20 -7.58 21.44
C GLU A 149 -13.94 -8.51 20.46
N LYS A 150 -15.23 -8.26 20.28
CA LYS A 150 -16.06 -8.98 19.33
C LYS A 150 -16.84 -8.02 18.43
N THR A 151 -17.06 -8.44 17.20
CA THR A 151 -18.04 -7.80 16.31
C THR A 151 -19.43 -8.37 16.50
N LYS A 152 -20.41 -7.72 15.87
CA LYS A 152 -21.76 -8.22 15.64
C LYS A 152 -22.19 -7.85 14.22
N LEU A 153 -23.07 -8.66 13.64
CA LEU A 153 -23.66 -8.39 12.35
C LEU A 153 -24.97 -7.60 12.56
N ASN A 154 -25.00 -6.36 12.09
CA ASN A 154 -26.20 -5.53 12.10
C ASN A 154 -26.86 -5.55 10.73
N TYR A 155 -28.19 -5.44 10.70
CA TYR A 155 -28.94 -5.22 9.47
C TYR A 155 -29.29 -3.73 9.36
N LEU A 156 -29.00 -3.12 8.21
CA LEU A 156 -29.30 -1.73 7.90
C LEU A 156 -30.53 -1.67 6.99
N GLU A 157 -31.65 -1.19 7.53
CA GLU A 157 -32.93 -1.16 6.81
C GLU A 157 -32.91 -0.22 5.60
N GLU A 158 -32.31 0.98 5.74
CA GLU A 158 -32.26 2.00 4.68
C GLU A 158 -31.55 1.53 3.41
N SER A 159 -30.43 0.80 3.59
CA SER A 159 -29.61 0.31 2.49
C SER A 159 -29.90 -1.14 2.14
N ASN A 160 -30.74 -1.84 2.92
CA ASN A 160 -31.07 -3.25 2.73
C ASN A 160 -29.78 -4.12 2.68
N THR A 161 -28.84 -3.86 3.59
CA THR A 161 -27.53 -4.54 3.64
C THR A 161 -27.14 -4.90 5.07
N TYR A 162 -26.22 -5.85 5.22
CA TYR A 162 -25.60 -6.15 6.51
C TYR A 162 -24.34 -5.32 6.72
N SER A 163 -24.06 -4.98 7.98
CA SER A 163 -22.86 -4.26 8.38
C SER A 163 -22.23 -4.92 9.59
N LEU A 164 -20.95 -5.25 9.46
CA LEU A 164 -20.15 -5.76 10.57
C LEU A 164 -19.71 -4.58 11.44
N SER A 165 -20.21 -4.53 12.67
CA SER A 165 -19.91 -3.46 13.62
C SER A 165 -19.32 -4.03 14.91
N MET A 166 -18.68 -3.18 15.71
CA MET A 166 -18.25 -3.60 17.05
C MET A 166 -19.46 -3.85 17.94
N ALA A 167 -19.40 -4.90 18.76
CA ALA A 167 -20.44 -5.21 19.73
C ALA A 167 -20.60 -4.06 20.75
N ARG A 168 -19.49 -3.47 21.17
CA ARG A 168 -19.43 -2.35 22.11
C ARG A 168 -19.25 -1.01 21.40
N SER A 169 -20.13 -0.05 21.69
CA SER A 169 -20.08 1.29 21.10
C SER A 169 -18.76 2.01 21.45
N GLU A 170 -18.35 1.98 22.72
CA GLU A 170 -17.11 2.61 23.21
C GLU A 170 -15.87 2.18 22.42
N ILE A 171 -15.78 0.88 22.12
CA ILE A 171 -14.69 0.30 21.33
C ILE A 171 -14.76 0.78 19.88
N SER A 172 -15.96 0.85 19.30
CA SER A 172 -16.13 1.48 17.99
C SER A 172 -15.66 2.93 17.97
N GLN A 173 -15.91 3.70 19.04
CA GLN A 173 -15.47 5.10 19.11
C GLN A 173 -13.96 5.19 19.20
N ARG A 174 -13.36 4.42 20.11
CA ARG A 174 -11.90 4.32 20.27
C ARG A 174 -11.23 3.97 18.94
N ASN A 175 -11.73 2.96 18.25
CA ASN A 175 -11.23 2.56 16.93
C ASN A 175 -11.22 3.71 15.92
N ASN A 176 -12.34 4.43 15.80
CA ASN A 176 -12.49 5.47 14.79
C ASN A 176 -11.61 6.69 15.11
N ILE A 177 -11.48 7.06 16.39
CA ILE A 177 -10.57 8.13 16.83
C ILE A 177 -9.11 7.73 16.57
N THR A 178 -8.71 6.54 17.03
CA THR A 178 -7.35 6.02 16.83
C THR A 178 -7.00 5.93 15.35
N ALA A 179 -7.91 5.41 14.51
CA ALA A 179 -7.72 5.33 13.06
C ALA A 179 -7.54 6.70 12.42
N THR A 180 -8.36 7.69 12.81
CA THR A 180 -8.29 9.05 12.28
C THR A 180 -6.97 9.72 12.65
N VAL A 181 -6.55 9.62 13.91
CA VAL A 181 -5.27 10.19 14.38
C VAL A 181 -4.09 9.53 13.66
N PHE A 182 -4.10 8.19 13.58
CA PHE A 182 -3.03 7.44 12.94
C PHE A 182 -2.89 7.81 11.45
N THR A 183 -3.99 7.73 10.70
CA THR A 183 -3.99 8.04 9.26
C THR A 183 -3.65 9.50 8.97
N SER A 184 -4.09 10.43 9.83
CA SER A 184 -3.71 11.85 9.71
C SER A 184 -2.21 12.05 9.83
N ILE A 185 -1.58 11.44 10.84
CA ILE A 185 -0.12 11.56 11.05
C ILE A 185 0.64 10.97 9.86
N ILE A 186 0.29 9.77 9.43
CA ILE A 186 0.95 9.11 8.29
C ILE A 186 0.75 9.90 7.01
N PHE A 187 -0.45 10.41 6.76
CA PHE A 187 -0.74 11.27 5.61
C PHE A 187 0.13 12.53 5.62
N THR A 188 0.18 13.28 6.72
CA THR A 188 0.97 14.51 6.81
C THR A 188 2.45 14.25 6.54
N LEU A 189 3.02 13.22 7.16
CA LEU A 189 4.43 12.86 6.94
C LEU A 189 4.69 12.43 5.49
N THR A 190 3.81 11.61 4.92
CA THR A 190 3.89 11.15 3.54
C THR A 190 3.81 12.32 2.55
N LEU A 191 2.89 13.27 2.79
CA LEU A 191 2.73 14.46 1.96
C LEU A 191 4.01 15.30 1.95
N ILE A 192 4.58 15.57 3.13
CA ILE A 192 5.83 16.32 3.27
C ILE A 192 6.95 15.62 2.48
N MET A 193 7.13 14.31 2.67
CA MET A 193 8.18 13.54 1.96
C MET A 193 7.97 13.54 0.44
N CYS A 194 6.73 13.39 -0.03
CA CYS A 194 6.40 13.44 -1.45
C CYS A 194 6.71 14.81 -2.07
N ILE A 195 6.40 15.91 -1.38
CA ILE A 195 6.74 17.27 -1.83
C ILE A 195 8.26 17.40 -2.00
N PHE A 196 9.04 17.04 -0.97
CA PHE A 196 10.51 17.10 -1.04
C PHE A 196 11.06 16.21 -2.16
N ASN A 197 10.51 15.01 -2.33
CA ASN A 197 10.89 14.09 -3.40
C ASN A 197 10.68 14.71 -4.79
N VAL A 198 9.52 15.34 -5.03
CA VAL A 198 9.23 15.98 -6.32
C VAL A 198 10.18 17.15 -6.58
N VAL A 199 10.41 18.02 -5.59
CA VAL A 199 11.33 19.15 -5.70
C VAL A 199 12.74 18.67 -6.03
N LYS A 200 13.25 17.69 -5.28
CA LYS A 200 14.60 17.15 -5.46
C LYS A 200 14.75 16.43 -6.81
N PHE A 201 13.79 15.60 -7.17
CA PHE A 201 13.81 14.84 -8.43
C PHE A 201 13.80 15.78 -9.65
N THR A 202 12.94 16.80 -9.63
CA THR A 202 12.87 17.81 -10.71
C THR A 202 14.20 18.54 -10.88
N LYS A 203 14.87 18.91 -9.77
CA LYS A 203 16.19 19.54 -9.80
C LYS A 203 17.25 18.62 -10.43
N ILE A 204 17.25 17.33 -10.07
CA ILE A 204 18.20 16.34 -10.62
C ILE A 204 18.00 16.14 -12.13
N VAL A 205 16.75 16.00 -12.57
CA VAL A 205 16.45 15.71 -13.98
C VAL A 205 16.68 16.92 -14.88
N ASN A 206 16.40 18.14 -14.41
CA ASN A 206 16.70 19.35 -15.16
C ASN A 206 18.20 19.47 -15.48
N ASN A 207 19.07 18.99 -14.61
CA ASN A 207 20.52 18.97 -14.83
C ASN A 207 20.99 17.88 -15.81
N LYS A 208 20.16 16.85 -16.09
CA LYS A 208 20.52 15.69 -16.92
C LYS A 208 19.83 15.62 -18.28
N HIS A 209 19.05 16.64 -18.66
CA HIS A 209 18.26 16.68 -19.90
C HIS A 209 17.24 15.53 -20.10
N GLU A 210 16.91 14.75 -19.05
CA GLU A 210 15.96 13.62 -19.13
C GLU A 210 14.51 13.99 -18.76
N LYS A 211 14.00 15.15 -19.22
CA LYS A 211 12.71 15.73 -18.79
C LYS A 211 11.50 14.80 -18.88
N LYS A 212 11.52 13.80 -19.78
CA LYS A 212 10.41 12.84 -19.99
C LYS A 212 10.10 11.95 -18.78
N THR A 213 11.00 11.85 -17.79
CA THR A 213 10.81 11.02 -16.58
C THR A 213 10.17 11.76 -15.41
N VAL A 214 10.08 13.09 -15.47
CA VAL A 214 9.54 13.94 -14.39
C VAL A 214 8.04 13.72 -14.21
N LEU A 215 7.27 13.79 -15.29
CA LEU A 215 5.81 13.69 -15.23
C LEU A 215 5.32 12.36 -14.61
N PRO A 216 5.81 11.18 -15.02
CA PRO A 216 5.43 9.91 -14.37
C PRO A 216 5.73 9.86 -12.87
N PHE A 217 6.83 10.48 -12.43
CA PHE A 217 7.20 10.53 -11.02
C PHE A 217 6.31 11.48 -10.21
N ILE A 218 5.97 12.65 -10.77
CA ILE A 218 5.00 13.56 -10.14
C ILE A 218 3.65 12.87 -10.00
N LEU A 219 3.15 12.25 -11.08
CA LEU A 219 1.90 11.50 -11.04
C LEU A 219 1.92 10.42 -9.96
N TYR A 220 3.04 9.69 -9.83
CA TYR A 220 3.22 8.72 -8.77
C TYR A 220 3.01 9.30 -7.37
N CYS A 221 3.75 10.36 -7.04
CA CYS A 221 3.66 11.01 -5.74
C CYS A 221 2.25 11.57 -5.48
N SER A 222 1.64 12.18 -6.50
CA SER A 222 0.27 12.70 -6.42
C SER A 222 -0.73 11.59 -6.14
N PHE A 223 -0.66 10.46 -6.84
CA PHE A 223 -1.57 9.33 -6.63
C PHE A 223 -1.47 8.77 -5.21
N ILE A 224 -0.25 8.64 -4.66
CA ILE A 224 -0.07 8.23 -3.26
C ILE A 224 -0.72 9.25 -2.32
N CYS A 225 -0.39 10.53 -2.46
CA CYS A 225 -0.93 11.56 -1.60
C CYS A 225 -2.47 11.62 -1.67
N PHE A 226 -3.07 11.51 -2.86
CA PHE A 226 -4.52 11.48 -3.00
C PHE A 226 -5.14 10.23 -2.36
N SER A 227 -4.53 9.05 -2.54
CA SER A 227 -5.05 7.83 -1.92
C SER A 227 -5.03 7.90 -0.38
N MET A 228 -3.95 8.43 0.20
CA MET A 228 -3.82 8.65 1.65
C MET A 228 -4.75 9.76 2.15
N PHE A 229 -4.93 10.83 1.37
CA PHE A 229 -5.88 11.89 1.67
C PHE A 229 -7.31 11.36 1.74
N PHE A 230 -7.74 10.57 0.74
CA PHE A 230 -9.08 9.97 0.74
C PHE A 230 -9.27 8.99 1.89
N LEU A 231 -8.25 8.21 2.25
CA LEU A 231 -8.28 7.33 3.42
C LEU A 231 -8.46 8.14 4.72
N CYS A 232 -7.65 9.18 4.91
CA CYS A 232 -7.75 10.07 6.06
C CYS A 232 -9.12 10.75 6.14
N ALA A 233 -9.64 11.24 5.00
CA ALA A 233 -10.97 11.86 4.92
C ALA A 233 -12.07 10.85 5.25
N ALA A 234 -11.99 9.62 4.75
CA ALA A 234 -12.97 8.56 5.05
C ALA A 234 -13.01 8.23 6.55
N TYR A 235 -11.84 8.12 7.21
CA TYR A 235 -11.79 7.93 8.66
C TYR A 235 -12.29 9.14 9.44
N ALA A 236 -12.00 10.36 9.00
CA ALA A 236 -12.55 11.58 9.60
C ALA A 236 -14.08 11.61 9.50
N ILE A 237 -14.67 11.26 8.35
CA ILE A 237 -16.13 11.14 8.19
C ILE A 237 -16.68 10.04 9.11
N LYS A 238 -15.98 8.90 9.22
CA LYS A 238 -16.38 7.81 10.13
C LYS A 238 -16.36 8.25 11.60
N MET A 239 -15.39 9.07 11.99
CA MET A 239 -15.31 9.69 13.31
C MET A 239 -16.47 10.67 13.52
N ILE A 240 -16.78 11.53 12.55
CA ILE A 240 -17.96 12.43 12.60
C ILE A 240 -19.24 11.62 12.77
N GLY A 241 -19.43 10.56 11.97
CA GLY A 241 -20.55 9.62 12.08
C GLY A 241 -20.69 9.01 13.47
N THR A 242 -19.57 8.82 14.17
CA THR A 242 -19.54 8.34 15.55
C THR A 242 -20.00 9.40 16.54
N ILE A 243 -19.57 10.65 16.38
CA ILE A 243 -19.95 11.79 17.23
C ILE A 243 -21.46 12.05 17.12
N ILE A 244 -22.01 12.02 15.90
CA ILE A 244 -23.45 12.20 15.65
C ILE A 244 -24.28 10.92 15.90
N LYS A 245 -23.63 9.81 16.30
CA LYS A 245 -24.24 8.51 16.56
C LYS A 245 -25.06 7.94 15.38
N SER A 246 -24.70 8.26 14.14
CA SER A 246 -25.38 7.74 12.95
C SER A 246 -24.72 6.44 12.48
N GLU A 247 -25.48 5.35 12.43
CA GLU A 247 -25.01 4.06 11.90
C GLU A 247 -24.76 4.13 10.38
N ASN A 248 -25.66 4.79 9.65
CA ASN A 248 -25.59 4.88 8.19
C ASN A 248 -24.36 5.67 7.74
N VAL A 249 -24.06 6.81 8.37
CA VAL A 249 -22.86 7.60 8.05
C VAL A 249 -21.59 6.78 8.31
N ARG A 250 -21.54 6.01 9.41
CA ARG A 250 -20.38 5.13 9.70
C ARG A 250 -20.24 4.01 8.67
N ALA A 251 -21.35 3.42 8.23
CA ALA A 251 -21.36 2.36 7.23
C ALA A 251 -20.90 2.89 5.85
N HIS A 252 -21.45 4.02 5.40
CA HIS A 252 -21.02 4.65 4.14
C HIS A 252 -19.54 5.09 4.19
N ALA A 253 -19.10 5.65 5.32
CA ALA A 253 -17.69 5.99 5.52
C ALA A 253 -16.79 4.74 5.45
N GLN A 254 -17.25 3.60 5.98
CA GLN A 254 -16.53 2.33 5.85
C GLN A 254 -16.40 1.88 4.39
N SER A 255 -17.44 2.06 3.57
CA SER A 255 -17.37 1.81 2.12
C SER A 255 -16.38 2.75 1.41
N TYR A 256 -16.24 4.00 1.87
CA TYR A 256 -15.20 4.90 1.38
C TYR A 256 -13.80 4.49 1.81
N VAL A 257 -13.64 3.95 3.03
CA VAL A 257 -12.36 3.36 3.46
C VAL A 257 -11.98 2.19 2.55
N THR A 258 -12.91 1.27 2.26
CA THR A 258 -12.61 0.10 1.40
C THR A 258 -12.20 0.53 -0.01
N SER A 259 -12.89 1.52 -0.58
CA SER A 259 -12.62 2.05 -1.91
C SER A 259 -11.30 2.82 -1.97
N SER A 260 -10.99 3.62 -0.94
CA SER A 260 -9.72 4.35 -0.86
C SER A 260 -8.53 3.41 -0.72
N MET A 261 -8.67 2.35 0.09
CA MET A 261 -7.66 1.31 0.22
C MET A 261 -7.42 0.55 -1.08
N LEU A 262 -8.48 0.30 -1.86
CA LEU A 262 -8.36 -0.31 -3.16
C LEU A 262 -7.48 0.53 -4.10
N CYS A 263 -7.74 1.83 -4.18
CA CYS A 263 -6.92 2.76 -4.96
C CYS A 263 -5.47 2.78 -4.48
N MET A 264 -5.24 2.81 -3.17
CA MET A 264 -3.91 2.85 -2.58
C MET A 264 -3.09 1.59 -2.88
N THR A 265 -3.69 0.42 -2.73
CA THR A 265 -3.02 -0.88 -2.87
C THR A 265 -2.76 -1.25 -4.32
N ILE A 266 -3.74 -1.04 -5.21
CA ILE A 266 -3.63 -1.43 -6.62
C ILE A 266 -2.59 -0.61 -7.35
N ILE A 267 -2.44 0.69 -7.05
CA ILE A 267 -1.74 1.60 -7.95
C ILE A 267 -0.21 1.43 -7.97
N HIS A 268 0.35 0.89 -6.89
CA HIS A 268 1.80 0.71 -6.70
C HIS A 268 2.49 -0.13 -7.80
N PRO A 269 2.04 -1.37 -8.11
CA PRO A 269 2.64 -2.19 -9.16
C PRO A 269 2.52 -1.58 -10.56
N TYR A 270 1.37 -0.98 -10.89
CA TYR A 270 1.20 -0.31 -12.19
C TYR A 270 2.16 0.86 -12.33
N LEU A 271 2.23 1.72 -11.32
CA LEU A 271 3.08 2.89 -11.41
C LEU A 271 4.57 2.53 -11.39
N LEU A 272 4.99 1.48 -10.66
CA LEU A 272 6.38 1.01 -10.68
C LEU A 272 6.85 0.68 -12.11
N LEU A 273 6.01 -0.01 -12.87
CA LEU A 273 6.28 -0.34 -14.28
C LEU A 273 6.12 0.88 -15.20
N LEU A 274 5.22 1.81 -14.90
CA LEU A 274 5.08 3.03 -15.72
C LEU A 274 6.30 3.96 -15.61
N ILE A 275 6.84 4.14 -14.40
CA ILE A 275 7.98 5.03 -14.12
C ILE A 275 9.28 4.47 -14.70
N ASN A 276 9.53 3.17 -14.54
CA ASN A 276 10.80 2.57 -14.94
C ASN A 276 10.69 1.86 -16.29
N LYS A 277 10.99 2.57 -17.38
CA LYS A 277 10.98 2.03 -18.75
C LYS A 277 11.82 0.75 -18.89
N ARG A 278 13.00 0.70 -18.25
CA ARG A 278 13.89 -0.48 -18.29
C ARG A 278 13.24 -1.68 -17.59
N LEU A 279 12.66 -1.45 -16.41
CA LEU A 279 11.96 -2.48 -15.66
C LEU A 279 10.75 -3.00 -16.44
N ARG A 280 9.97 -2.11 -17.07
CA ARG A 280 8.84 -2.47 -17.93
C ARG A 280 9.23 -3.34 -19.11
N GLN A 281 10.30 -2.96 -19.81
CA GLN A 281 10.81 -3.76 -20.93
C GLN A 281 11.24 -5.15 -20.46
N LYS A 282 11.99 -5.24 -19.34
CA LYS A 282 12.37 -6.54 -18.75
C LYS A 282 11.16 -7.37 -18.33
N PHE A 283 10.13 -6.75 -17.75
CA PHE A 283 8.89 -7.41 -17.35
C PHE A 283 8.15 -8.00 -18.57
N LEU A 284 8.00 -7.22 -19.64
CA LEU A 284 7.35 -7.69 -20.88
C LEU A 284 8.15 -8.80 -21.56
N VAL A 285 9.49 -8.71 -21.59
CA VAL A 285 10.35 -9.78 -22.11
C VAL A 285 10.20 -11.06 -21.28
N PHE A 286 10.11 -10.95 -19.95
CA PHE A 286 10.01 -12.10 -19.05
C PHE A 286 8.73 -12.92 -19.26
N TYR A 287 7.58 -12.27 -19.44
CA TYR A 287 6.29 -12.96 -19.58
C TYR A 287 5.85 -13.20 -21.03
N LEU A 288 6.10 -12.25 -21.93
CA LEU A 288 5.59 -12.32 -23.31
C LEU A 288 6.65 -12.75 -24.33
N GLY A 289 7.93 -12.82 -23.93
CA GLY A 289 9.03 -13.15 -24.84
C GLY A 289 9.32 -12.09 -25.93
N PHE A 290 8.56 -11.00 -25.98
CA PHE A 290 8.77 -9.90 -26.93
C PHE A 290 10.11 -9.23 -26.69
N GLY A 291 11.07 -9.41 -27.60
CA GLY A 291 12.28 -8.58 -27.66
C GLY A 291 13.62 -9.25 -27.33
N LYS A 292 13.73 -10.58 -27.35
CA LYS A 292 15.05 -11.26 -27.27
C LYS A 292 16.06 -10.77 -28.33
N ASN A 293 15.59 -10.20 -29.45
CA ASN A 293 16.44 -9.84 -30.58
C ASN A 293 16.95 -8.38 -30.61
N ASN A 294 16.54 -7.49 -29.68
CA ASN A 294 16.91 -6.06 -29.72
C ASN A 294 17.52 -5.51 -28.42
N ILE A 295 17.88 -6.37 -27.46
CA ILE A 295 18.66 -5.91 -26.30
C ILE A 295 20.11 -5.78 -26.77
N LEU A 296 20.45 -4.60 -27.30
CA LEU A 296 21.83 -4.19 -27.54
C LEU A 296 22.64 -4.49 -26.28
N PRO A 297 23.73 -5.28 -26.37
CA PRO A 297 24.58 -5.53 -25.22
C PRO A 297 25.06 -4.17 -24.73
N SER A 298 24.75 -3.87 -23.47
CA SER A 298 25.39 -2.74 -22.79
C SER A 298 26.88 -2.93 -22.96
N THR A 299 27.52 -2.04 -23.72
CA THR A 299 28.96 -1.97 -23.83
C THR A 299 29.50 -1.89 -22.41
N ASN A 300 30.06 -3.01 -21.95
CA ASN A 300 30.97 -3.04 -20.83
C ASN A 300 32.15 -2.17 -21.24
N VAL A 301 32.06 -0.87 -20.93
CA VAL A 301 33.24 -0.05 -20.79
C VAL A 301 33.95 -0.63 -19.57
N HIS A 302 34.80 -1.62 -19.82
CA HIS A 302 35.91 -1.94 -18.95
C HIS A 302 36.70 -0.64 -18.79
N THR A 303 36.40 0.11 -17.74
CA THR A 303 37.29 1.15 -17.24
C THR A 303 38.56 0.42 -16.83
N LYS A 304 39.52 0.43 -17.76
CA LYS A 304 40.89 0.00 -17.53
C LYS A 304 41.35 0.73 -16.27
N ARG A 305 41.63 -0.06 -15.24
CA ARG A 305 42.15 0.39 -13.95
C ARG A 305 43.58 0.87 -14.16
N ASN A 306 43.74 2.08 -14.69
CA ASN A 306 45.01 2.78 -14.64
C ASN A 306 45.00 3.62 -13.36
N GLY A 307 45.87 3.25 -12.43
CA GLY A 307 46.15 4.03 -11.24
C GLY A 307 46.60 5.42 -11.64
N ALA A 308 45.90 6.42 -11.15
CA ALA A 308 46.43 7.76 -10.96
C ALA A 308 45.70 8.37 -9.78
N ILE A 309 46.47 8.57 -8.72
CA ILE A 309 46.17 9.45 -7.60
C ILE A 309 45.91 10.86 -8.17
N SER A 310 44.74 11.45 -7.93
CA SER A 310 44.63 12.91 -7.72
C SER A 310 43.22 13.34 -7.25
N VAL A 311 43.14 13.80 -6.01
CA VAL A 311 42.69 15.14 -5.63
C VAL A 311 41.34 15.65 -6.21
N ILE A 312 40.35 15.76 -5.30
CA ILE A 312 39.30 16.80 -5.20
C ILE A 312 38.46 17.11 -6.47
N LYS A 313 37.19 16.67 -6.48
CA LYS A 313 35.97 17.52 -6.53
C LYS A 313 34.69 16.69 -6.51
#